data_AF-A0A0M4AYC4-F1
#
_entry.id   AF-A0A0M4AYC4-F1
#
_cell.length_a   1.000
_cell.length_b   1.000
_cell.length_c   1.000
_cell.angle_alpha   90.00
_cell.angle_beta   90.00
_cell.angle_gamma   90.00
#
_symmetry.space_group_name_H-M   'P 1'
#
loop_
_entity.id
_entity.type
_entity.pdbx_description
1 polymer ?
#
loop_
_entity_poly.entity_id
_entity_poly.type
_entity_poly.pdbx_seq_one_letter_code
_entity_poly.pdbx_strand_id
1 'polypeptide(L)'
;PSLQRDLAALYQHKYCTDVDLIFQGTCFPAHRAVLAARCPFFKTLLSSSPGYGAEVLMDIDTAGIDVPMFSALLHYLYTGEFGVGGAEDTRLQNVDVLVQLSEEFGTPNSLEADMKGLFDYMCYYDALLSFSSDSEMIESCNERGAVAGAATGVSGGSGCPGTPDEDLRAHKAVLSARSPFFRNLLQRRIRTGEEMTERTLQTPTRIVLDESIIPRKYVQVILHCMYTDGVELG
;
A
#
# COMPACT_ATOMS: atom_id res chain seq x y z
N PRO A 1 -16.19 -6.95 -6.40
CA PRO A 1 -15.10 -6.88 -7.41
C PRO A 1 -13.90 -7.67 -6.86
N SER A 2 -13.08 -8.30 -7.71
CA SER A 2 -11.90 -9.02 -7.24
C SER A 2 -10.76 -8.06 -6.89
N LEU A 3 -9.88 -8.49 -5.99
CA LEU A 3 -8.65 -7.82 -5.59
C LEU A 3 -7.83 -7.39 -6.81
N GLN A 4 -7.64 -8.31 -7.76
CA GLN A 4 -6.92 -8.08 -9.00
C GLN A 4 -7.50 -6.89 -9.81
N ARG A 5 -8.82 -6.84 -9.97
CA ARG A 5 -9.47 -5.75 -10.73
C ARG A 5 -9.37 -4.42 -10.00
N ASP A 6 -9.47 -4.43 -8.68
CA ASP A 6 -9.36 -3.21 -7.89
C ASP A 6 -7.92 -2.69 -7.84
N LEU A 7 -6.90 -3.57 -7.82
CA LEU A 7 -5.49 -3.18 -7.96
C LEU A 7 -5.15 -2.68 -9.37
N ALA A 8 -5.74 -3.27 -10.42
CA ALA A 8 -5.62 -2.75 -11.78
C ALA A 8 -6.17 -1.32 -11.88
N ALA A 9 -7.37 -1.09 -11.33
CA ALA A 9 -7.99 0.23 -11.30
C ALA A 9 -7.19 1.23 -10.45
N LEU A 10 -6.61 0.78 -9.32
CA LEU A 10 -5.73 1.58 -8.48
C LEU A 10 -4.51 2.07 -9.29
N TYR A 11 -3.84 1.18 -10.01
CA TYR A 11 -2.69 1.52 -10.85
C TYR A 11 -3.08 2.49 -11.99
N GLN A 12 -4.18 2.21 -12.68
CA GLN A 12 -4.66 3.05 -13.79
C GLN A 12 -5.01 4.47 -13.34
N HIS A 13 -5.67 4.61 -12.19
CA HIS A 13 -6.14 5.91 -11.70
C HIS A 13 -5.14 6.63 -10.80
N LYS A 14 -4.03 5.97 -10.42
CA LYS A 14 -2.94 6.57 -9.63
C LYS A 14 -3.41 7.13 -8.29
N TYR A 15 -4.39 6.48 -7.66
CA TYR A 15 -4.86 6.93 -6.35
C TYR A 15 -3.85 6.58 -5.28
N CYS A 16 -3.47 7.56 -4.45
CA CYS A 16 -2.59 7.34 -3.30
C CYS A 16 -1.18 6.84 -3.64
N THR A 17 -0.63 7.19 -4.81
CA THR A 17 0.75 6.87 -5.16
C THR A 17 1.74 7.59 -4.24
N ASP A 18 2.75 6.86 -3.80
CA ASP A 18 3.71 7.26 -2.76
C ASP A 18 5.17 7.18 -3.23
N VAL A 19 5.39 6.83 -4.49
CA VAL A 19 6.70 6.84 -5.16
C VAL A 19 6.51 7.10 -6.65
N ASP A 20 7.43 7.87 -7.22
CA ASP A 20 7.53 8.13 -8.65
C ASP A 20 8.79 7.46 -9.19
N LEU A 21 8.63 6.44 -10.03
CA LEU A 21 9.75 5.77 -10.68
C LEU A 21 10.08 6.47 -12.00
N ILE A 22 11.30 6.93 -12.17
CA ILE A 22 11.74 7.63 -13.38
C ILE A 22 12.58 6.69 -14.23
N PHE A 23 12.04 6.21 -15.34
CA PHE A 23 12.72 5.30 -16.26
C PHE A 23 12.81 5.92 -17.65
N GLN A 24 14.04 6.09 -18.16
CA GLN A 24 14.30 6.72 -19.47
C GLN A 24 13.54 8.05 -19.67
N GLY A 25 13.51 8.88 -18.62
CA GLY A 25 12.82 10.18 -18.62
C GLY A 25 11.28 10.11 -18.49
N THR A 26 10.69 8.92 -18.41
CA THR A 26 9.25 8.72 -18.19
C THR A 26 8.98 8.49 -16.71
N CYS A 27 7.99 9.18 -16.16
CA CYS A 27 7.56 9.03 -14.77
C CYS A 27 6.42 8.01 -14.63
N PHE A 28 6.59 7.08 -13.71
CA PHE A 28 5.63 6.04 -13.35
C PHE A 28 5.25 6.14 -11.86
N PRO A 29 4.14 6.83 -11.55
CA PRO A 29 3.58 6.87 -10.20
C PRO A 29 3.13 5.47 -9.76
N ALA A 30 3.56 5.04 -8.57
CA ALA A 30 3.32 3.69 -8.07
C ALA A 30 3.16 3.65 -6.54
N HIS A 31 3.05 2.43 -6.00
CA HIS A 31 2.81 2.15 -4.59
C HIS A 31 3.95 1.28 -4.03
N ARG A 32 4.73 1.81 -3.10
CA ARG A 32 5.90 1.13 -2.51
C ARG A 32 5.51 -0.20 -1.89
N ALA A 33 4.41 -0.21 -1.13
CA ALA A 33 3.88 -1.41 -0.48
C ALA A 33 3.60 -2.54 -1.49
N VAL A 34 2.95 -2.23 -2.61
CA VAL A 34 2.63 -3.22 -3.66
C VAL A 34 3.90 -3.68 -4.36
N LEU A 35 4.75 -2.75 -4.82
CA LEU A 35 5.97 -3.12 -5.53
C LEU A 35 6.91 -3.97 -4.68
N ALA A 36 7.11 -3.61 -3.41
CA ALA A 36 7.98 -4.36 -2.50
C ALA A 36 7.41 -5.73 -2.10
N ALA A 37 6.08 -5.87 -2.06
CA ALA A 37 5.45 -7.18 -1.85
C ALA A 37 5.59 -8.09 -3.08
N ARG A 38 5.49 -7.51 -4.28
CA ARG A 38 5.39 -8.25 -5.54
C ARG A 38 6.73 -8.49 -6.24
N CYS A 39 7.79 -7.82 -5.83
CA CYS A 39 9.08 -7.88 -6.49
C CYS A 39 10.27 -7.67 -5.53
N PRO A 40 11.16 -8.67 -5.34
CA PRO A 40 12.34 -8.55 -4.49
C PRO A 40 13.30 -7.42 -4.91
N PHE A 41 13.43 -7.16 -6.21
CA PHE A 41 14.23 -6.04 -6.71
C PHE A 41 13.71 -4.71 -6.16
N PHE A 42 12.41 -4.43 -6.32
CA PHE A 42 11.80 -3.22 -5.76
C PHE A 42 11.82 -3.20 -4.24
N LYS A 43 11.67 -4.35 -3.56
CA LYS A 43 11.80 -4.43 -2.11
C LYS A 43 13.15 -3.92 -1.62
N THR A 44 14.24 -4.38 -2.25
CA THR A 44 15.61 -3.95 -1.95
C THR A 44 15.82 -2.48 -2.32
N LEU A 45 15.47 -2.09 -3.55
CA LEU A 45 15.62 -0.73 -4.04
C LEU A 45 14.91 0.30 -3.13
N LEU A 46 13.66 0.01 -2.76
CA LEU A 46 12.84 0.94 -2.00
C LEU A 46 13.23 0.99 -0.52
N SER A 47 13.81 -0.08 0.03
CA SER A 47 14.30 -0.09 1.43
C SER A 47 15.38 0.96 1.70
N SER A 48 16.11 1.37 0.67
CA SER A 48 17.18 2.36 0.75
C SER A 48 16.79 3.74 0.21
N SER A 49 15.56 3.88 -0.29
CA SER A 49 15.06 5.12 -0.90
C SER A 49 14.48 6.09 0.14
N PRO A 50 14.40 7.40 -0.16
CA PRO A 50 13.76 8.38 0.72
C PRO A 50 12.31 7.98 1.02
N GLY A 51 11.77 8.56 2.10
CA GLY A 51 10.39 8.31 2.54
C GLY A 51 9.31 8.69 1.52
N TYR A 52 8.06 8.67 1.97
CA TYR A 52 6.86 8.91 1.16
C TYR A 52 6.99 10.08 0.16
N GLY A 53 6.71 9.84 -1.12
CA GLY A 53 6.80 10.83 -2.20
C GLY A 53 8.15 10.95 -2.89
N ALA A 54 9.05 9.97 -2.72
CA ALA A 54 10.35 9.95 -3.37
C ALA A 54 10.26 9.76 -4.89
N GLU A 55 11.09 10.49 -5.62
CA GLU A 55 11.44 10.19 -7.00
C GLU A 55 12.63 9.23 -7.01
N VAL A 56 12.50 8.09 -7.68
CA VAL A 56 13.56 7.08 -7.77
C VAL A 56 13.93 6.88 -9.22
N LEU A 57 15.19 7.18 -9.56
CA LEU A 57 15.72 6.93 -10.90
C LEU A 57 15.92 5.41 -11.09
N MET A 58 15.32 4.87 -12.15
CA MET A 58 15.46 3.48 -12.56
C MET A 58 16.59 3.35 -13.56
N ASP A 59 17.69 2.75 -13.12
CA ASP A 59 18.82 2.39 -13.98
C ASP A 59 18.74 0.89 -14.27
N ILE A 60 18.06 0.54 -15.37
CA ILE A 60 17.82 -0.84 -15.78
C ILE A 60 18.48 -1.03 -17.14
N ASP A 61 19.63 -1.73 -17.13
CA ASP A 61 20.43 -2.03 -18.32
C ASP A 61 20.08 -3.39 -18.96
N THR A 62 18.99 -4.02 -18.53
CA THR A 62 18.55 -5.32 -19.06
C THR A 62 18.10 -5.18 -20.52
N ALA A 63 18.77 -5.91 -21.41
CA ALA A 63 18.47 -5.92 -22.84
C ALA A 63 17.00 -6.32 -23.09
N GLY A 64 16.28 -5.53 -23.88
CA GLY A 64 14.87 -5.76 -24.19
C GLY A 64 13.87 -5.08 -23.26
N ILE A 65 14.31 -4.39 -22.21
CA ILE A 65 13.43 -3.55 -21.37
C ILE A 65 13.44 -2.11 -21.89
N ASP A 66 12.42 -1.76 -22.67
CA ASP A 66 12.11 -0.39 -23.06
C ASP A 66 10.95 0.18 -22.21
N VAL A 67 10.58 1.45 -22.44
CA VAL A 67 9.53 2.13 -21.67
C VAL A 67 8.18 1.37 -21.71
N PRO A 68 7.66 0.93 -22.88
CA PRO A 68 6.48 0.07 -22.94
C PRO A 68 6.60 -1.22 -22.12
N MET A 69 7.74 -1.90 -22.22
CA MET A 69 7.94 -3.16 -21.51
C MET A 69 8.02 -2.96 -19.99
N PHE A 70 8.69 -1.89 -19.54
CA PHE A 70 8.71 -1.51 -18.13
C PHE A 70 7.29 -1.20 -17.61
N SER A 71 6.47 -0.51 -18.41
CA SER A 71 5.06 -0.29 -18.09
C SER A 71 4.27 -1.60 -17.97
N ALA A 72 4.52 -2.57 -18.86
CA ALA A 72 3.87 -3.88 -18.82
C ALA A 72 4.29 -4.69 -17.58
N LEU A 73 5.57 -4.63 -17.22
CA LEU A 73 6.10 -5.23 -15.99
C LEU A 73 5.44 -4.64 -14.74
N LEU A 74 5.32 -3.31 -14.66
CA LEU A 74 4.59 -2.67 -13.56
C LEU A 74 3.14 -3.14 -13.52
N HIS A 75 2.44 -3.16 -14.65
CA HIS A 75 1.06 -3.64 -14.71
C HIS A 75 0.92 -5.10 -14.23
N TYR A 76 1.87 -5.96 -14.60
CA TYR A 76 1.92 -7.35 -14.13
C TYR A 76 2.05 -7.43 -12.60
N LEU A 77 2.84 -6.55 -11.96
CA LEU A 77 2.95 -6.55 -10.50
C LEU A 77 1.61 -6.28 -9.80
N TYR A 78 0.74 -5.44 -10.38
CA TYR A 78 -0.60 -5.15 -9.81
C TYR A 78 -1.66 -6.20 -10.14
N THR A 79 -1.50 -6.92 -11.25
CA THR A 79 -2.58 -7.74 -11.81
C THR A 79 -2.27 -9.22 -11.86
N GLY A 80 -1.01 -9.62 -11.72
CA GLY A 80 -0.56 -10.99 -11.99
C GLY A 80 -0.71 -11.41 -13.45
N GLU A 81 -1.12 -10.51 -14.35
CA GLU A 81 -1.36 -10.78 -15.76
C GLU A 81 -0.44 -9.95 -16.64
N PHE A 82 0.19 -10.62 -17.60
CA PHE A 82 1.09 -10.01 -18.56
C PHE A 82 0.42 -10.00 -19.94
N GLY A 83 0.39 -8.85 -20.61
CA GLY A 83 0.04 -8.80 -22.03
C GLY A 83 -1.45 -8.78 -22.40
N VAL A 84 -2.29 -8.03 -21.70
CA VAL A 84 -3.70 -7.81 -22.11
C VAL A 84 -3.80 -6.52 -22.93
N GLY A 85 -3.44 -6.55 -24.22
CA GLY A 85 -3.75 -5.42 -25.13
C GLY A 85 -2.84 -5.20 -26.35
N GLY A 86 -1.79 -6.01 -26.55
CA GLY A 86 -0.86 -5.86 -27.68
C GLY A 86 -1.14 -6.81 -28.85
N ALA A 87 -0.60 -6.48 -30.03
CA ALA A 87 -0.55 -7.39 -31.18
C ALA A 87 0.22 -8.68 -30.82
N GLU A 88 0.00 -9.77 -31.59
CA GLU A 88 0.64 -11.08 -31.35
C GLU A 88 2.17 -10.99 -31.17
N ASP A 89 2.85 -10.14 -31.95
CA ASP A 89 4.31 -9.94 -31.84
C ASP A 89 4.74 -9.36 -30.48
N THR A 90 3.95 -8.44 -29.91
CA THR A 90 4.19 -7.88 -28.57
C THR A 90 3.96 -8.93 -27.49
N ARG A 91 2.99 -9.83 -27.70
CA ARG A 91 2.71 -10.91 -26.74
C ARG A 91 3.87 -11.91 -26.66
N LEU A 92 4.50 -12.23 -27.79
CA LEU A 92 5.64 -13.15 -27.82
C LEU A 92 6.87 -12.57 -27.12
N GLN A 93 7.22 -11.31 -27.42
CA GLN A 93 8.33 -10.60 -26.75
C GLN A 93 8.12 -10.53 -25.23
N ASN A 94 6.88 -10.28 -24.81
CA ASN A 94 6.50 -10.23 -23.41
C ASN A 94 6.70 -11.58 -22.67
N VAL A 95 6.41 -12.70 -23.34
CA VAL A 95 6.61 -14.04 -22.80
C VAL A 95 8.10 -14.34 -22.66
N ASP A 96 8.91 -14.00 -23.66
CA ASP A 96 10.36 -14.23 -23.63
C ASP A 96 11.01 -13.54 -22.42
N VAL A 97 10.63 -12.30 -22.13
CA VAL A 97 11.14 -11.58 -20.96
C VAL A 97 10.64 -12.19 -19.65
N LEU A 98 9.39 -12.64 -19.56
CA LEU A 98 8.92 -13.35 -18.37
C LEU A 98 9.70 -14.65 -18.13
N VAL A 99 10.02 -15.38 -19.19
CA VAL A 99 10.86 -16.59 -19.09
C VAL A 99 12.24 -16.22 -18.56
N GLN A 100 12.89 -15.21 -19.13
CA GLN A 100 14.20 -14.73 -18.67
C GLN A 100 14.17 -14.31 -17.19
N LEU A 101 13.16 -13.52 -16.78
CA LEU A 101 13.00 -13.12 -15.39
C LEU A 101 12.74 -14.32 -14.47
N SER A 102 12.01 -15.32 -14.94
CA SER A 102 11.76 -16.54 -14.16
C SER A 102 13.00 -17.44 -14.03
N GLU A 103 13.88 -17.43 -15.03
CA GLU A 103 15.16 -18.13 -14.99
C GLU A 103 16.15 -17.43 -14.05
N GLU A 104 16.16 -16.09 -14.04
CA GLU A 104 17.06 -15.28 -13.23
C GLU A 104 16.61 -15.17 -11.76
N PHE A 105 15.31 -14.97 -11.53
CA PHE A 105 14.75 -14.67 -10.21
C PHE A 105 13.81 -15.77 -9.65
N GLY A 106 13.52 -16.82 -10.42
CA GLY A 106 12.55 -17.85 -10.08
C GLY A 106 11.11 -17.47 -10.45
N THR A 107 10.19 -18.43 -10.33
CA THR A 107 8.76 -18.17 -10.57
C THR A 107 8.18 -17.29 -9.46
N PRO A 108 7.57 -16.14 -9.79
CA PRO A 108 6.96 -15.27 -8.78
C PRO A 108 5.75 -15.93 -8.12
N ASN A 109 5.47 -15.54 -6.88
CA ASN A 109 4.26 -15.94 -6.16
C ASN A 109 2.99 -15.39 -6.84
N SER A 110 1.84 -16.02 -6.54
CA SER A 110 0.55 -15.49 -6.97
C SER A 110 0.29 -14.12 -6.34
N LEU A 111 -0.55 -13.31 -7.00
CA LEU A 111 -0.95 -11.99 -6.50
C LEU A 111 -1.55 -12.07 -5.09
N GLU A 112 -2.40 -13.06 -4.87
CA GLU A 112 -3.10 -13.30 -3.62
C GLU A 112 -2.13 -13.65 -2.49
N ALA A 113 -1.13 -14.49 -2.77
CA ALA A 113 -0.13 -14.89 -1.78
C ALA A 113 0.71 -13.70 -1.31
N ASP A 114 1.19 -12.87 -2.23
CA ASP A 114 1.99 -11.70 -1.87
C ASP A 114 1.14 -10.60 -1.21
N MET A 115 -0.11 -10.41 -1.62
CA MET A 115 -1.02 -9.47 -0.96
C MET A 115 -1.41 -9.94 0.45
N LYS A 116 -1.53 -11.26 0.66
CA LYS A 116 -1.65 -11.82 2.01
C LYS A 116 -0.38 -11.55 2.82
N GLY A 117 0.80 -11.75 2.24
CA GLY A 117 2.07 -11.39 2.89
C GLY A 117 2.13 -9.91 3.27
N LEU A 118 1.67 -9.02 2.38
CA LEU A 118 1.56 -7.59 2.67
C LEU A 118 0.64 -7.33 3.88
N PHE A 119 -0.45 -8.08 4.02
CA PHE A 119 -1.31 -8.03 5.20
C PHE A 119 -0.61 -8.52 6.47
N ASP A 120 0.07 -9.66 6.40
CA ASP A 120 0.69 -10.29 7.57
C ASP A 120 1.85 -9.44 8.14
N TYR A 121 2.59 -8.73 7.28
CA TYR A 121 3.78 -7.97 7.69
C TYR A 121 3.60 -6.46 7.80
N MET A 122 2.55 -5.87 7.19
CA MET A 122 2.28 -4.43 7.22
C MET A 122 3.48 -3.55 6.80
N CYS A 123 4.35 -4.05 5.90
CA CYS A 123 5.50 -3.30 5.42
C CYS A 123 5.05 -2.09 4.59
N TYR A 124 5.62 -0.91 4.86
CA TYR A 124 5.25 0.36 4.20
C TYR A 124 3.81 0.83 4.48
N TYR A 125 3.23 0.48 5.63
CA TYR A 125 1.96 1.06 6.04
C TYR A 125 2.05 2.59 6.10
N ASP A 126 1.02 3.25 5.60
CA ASP A 126 0.93 4.71 5.50
C ASP A 126 -0.41 5.24 6.05
N ALA A 127 -1.22 4.35 6.65
CA ALA A 127 -2.45 4.69 7.35
C ALA A 127 -2.54 3.97 8.71
N LEU A 128 -3.17 4.65 9.66
CA LEU A 128 -3.54 4.14 10.98
C LEU A 128 -5.05 4.28 11.15
N LEU A 129 -5.74 3.18 11.49
CA LEU A 129 -7.15 3.17 11.82
C LEU A 129 -7.31 3.20 13.33
N SER A 130 -7.80 4.32 13.83
CA SER A 130 -8.14 4.51 15.23
C SER A 130 -9.65 4.46 15.42
N PHE A 131 -10.10 4.25 16.64
CA PHE A 131 -11.51 4.16 16.97
C PHE A 131 -11.94 5.32 17.85
N SER A 132 -13.18 5.78 17.67
CA SER A 132 -13.82 6.69 18.60
C SER A 132 -15.14 6.08 19.06
N SER A 133 -15.32 6.00 20.37
CA SER A 133 -16.61 5.64 20.98
C SER A 133 -17.33 6.90 21.47
N ASP A 134 -18.66 6.89 21.52
CA ASP A 134 -19.48 8.02 22.03
C ASP A 134 -19.07 8.48 23.45
N SER A 135 -18.46 7.61 24.26
CA SER A 135 -17.94 7.95 25.60
C SER A 135 -16.71 8.87 25.58
N GLU A 136 -15.86 8.82 24.55
CA GLU A 136 -14.59 9.57 24.52
C GLU A 136 -14.79 11.04 24.10
N MET A 137 -15.93 11.37 23.49
CA MET A 137 -16.30 12.76 23.18
C MET A 137 -16.73 13.55 24.44
N ILE A 138 -16.92 12.89 25.58
CA ILE A 138 -17.28 13.53 26.86
C ILE A 138 -16.02 13.91 27.67
N GLU A 139 -14.88 13.23 27.46
CA GLU A 139 -13.66 13.46 28.24
C GLU A 139 -12.85 14.68 27.78
N SER A 140 -12.98 15.10 26.51
CA SER A 140 -12.33 16.32 25.98
C SER A 140 -12.82 17.62 26.64
N CYS A 141 -13.89 17.58 27.43
CA CYS A 141 -14.42 18.72 28.17
C CYS A 141 -13.83 18.86 29.59
N ASN A 142 -13.15 17.82 30.11
CA ASN A 142 -12.78 17.75 31.53
C ASN A 142 -11.27 17.87 31.83
N GLU A 143 -10.38 17.78 30.85
CA GLU A 143 -8.93 17.90 31.09
C GLU A 143 -8.39 19.30 30.77
N ARG A 144 -8.89 20.31 31.51
CA ARG A 144 -8.09 21.52 31.80
C ARG A 144 -7.49 21.39 33.19
N GLY A 145 -6.38 20.65 33.30
CA GLY A 145 -5.49 20.80 34.45
C GLY A 145 -4.65 19.58 34.81
N ALA A 146 -3.52 19.39 34.14
CA ALA A 146 -2.29 18.88 34.77
C ALA A 146 -1.08 19.09 33.83
N VAL A 147 0.07 19.39 34.43
CA VAL A 147 1.33 19.82 33.81
C VAL A 147 2.34 18.68 33.71
N ALA A 148 3.18 18.75 32.65
CA ALA A 148 4.59 18.32 32.51
C ALA A 148 5.06 16.91 32.93
N GLY A 149 5.71 16.20 31.98
CA GLY A 149 6.64 15.10 32.27
C GLY A 149 7.28 14.53 30.99
N ALA A 150 8.60 14.42 30.95
CA ALA A 150 9.42 14.15 29.76
C ALA A 150 9.80 12.66 29.56
N ALA A 151 10.01 12.33 28.27
CA ALA A 151 10.96 11.38 27.65
C ALA A 151 11.14 9.92 28.15
N THR A 152 11.10 8.97 27.20
CA THR A 152 12.16 8.00 26.77
C THR A 152 11.59 6.61 26.42
N GLY A 153 12.19 5.95 25.42
CA GLY A 153 12.24 4.48 25.38
C GLY A 153 11.92 3.82 24.04
N VAL A 154 12.98 3.42 23.32
CA VAL A 154 12.95 2.48 22.19
C VAL A 154 12.78 1.05 22.71
N SER A 155 12.01 0.18 22.06
CA SER A 155 12.31 -1.27 22.02
C SER A 155 11.59 -2.01 20.90
N GLY A 156 12.34 -2.91 20.26
CA GLY A 156 11.95 -3.74 19.13
C GLY A 156 11.05 -4.92 19.49
N GLY A 157 10.59 -5.60 18.44
CA GLY A 157 9.41 -6.44 18.45
C GLY A 157 9.45 -7.75 19.23
N SER A 158 8.24 -8.23 19.51
CA SER A 158 7.86 -9.64 19.61
C SER A 158 6.33 -9.70 19.50
N GLY A 159 5.81 -10.65 18.72
CA GLY A 159 4.37 -10.83 18.54
C GLY A 159 3.68 -11.14 19.86
N CYS A 160 2.73 -10.29 20.23
CA CYS A 160 1.74 -10.49 21.28
C CYS A 160 0.36 -10.08 20.72
N PRO A 161 -0.74 -10.77 21.09
CA PRO A 161 -2.07 -10.34 20.69
C PRO A 161 -2.36 -9.00 21.36
N GLY A 162 -2.52 -7.97 20.52
CA GLY A 162 -2.52 -6.56 20.90
C GLY A 162 -3.50 -6.21 22.01
N THR A 163 -3.07 -5.28 22.86
CA THR A 163 -3.95 -4.59 23.79
C THR A 163 -5.08 -3.90 23.00
N PRO A 164 -6.29 -3.79 23.58
CA PRO A 164 -7.49 -3.33 22.87
C PRO A 164 -7.48 -1.83 22.54
N ASP A 165 -6.31 -1.17 22.50
CA ASP A 165 -6.17 0.27 22.27
C ASP A 165 -5.15 0.62 21.17
N GLU A 166 -4.57 -0.36 20.49
CA GLU A 166 -3.62 -0.09 19.40
C GLU A 166 -4.34 0.26 18.09
N ASP A 167 -3.92 1.37 17.47
CA ASP A 167 -4.32 1.78 16.12
C ASP A 167 -3.94 0.67 15.11
N LEU A 168 -4.87 0.29 14.24
CA LEU A 168 -4.62 -0.75 13.24
C LEU A 168 -3.88 -0.18 12.03
N ARG A 169 -2.80 -0.85 11.61
CA ARG A 169 -2.02 -0.45 10.42
C ARG A 169 -2.75 -0.83 9.14
N ALA A 170 -2.64 0.02 8.13
CA ALA A 170 -3.19 -0.23 6.80
C ALA A 170 -2.42 0.55 5.72
N HIS A 171 -2.76 0.28 4.47
CA HIS A 171 -2.23 0.98 3.30
C HIS A 171 -3.35 1.80 2.63
N LYS A 172 -3.14 3.11 2.44
CA LYS A 172 -4.04 4.01 1.71
C LYS A 172 -4.36 3.46 0.32
N ALA A 173 -3.37 2.87 -0.33
CA ALA A 173 -3.49 2.17 -1.61
C ALA A 173 -4.60 1.10 -1.57
N VAL A 174 -4.53 0.17 -0.61
CA VAL A 174 -5.51 -0.91 -0.47
C VAL A 174 -6.87 -0.38 0.00
N LEU A 175 -6.90 0.52 0.98
CA LEU A 175 -8.15 1.13 1.46
C LEU A 175 -8.88 1.87 0.32
N SER A 176 -8.16 2.65 -0.49
CA SER A 176 -8.74 3.41 -1.61
C SER A 176 -9.17 2.53 -2.77
N ALA A 177 -8.44 1.45 -3.06
CA ALA A 177 -8.83 0.48 -4.06
C ALA A 177 -10.13 -0.23 -3.66
N ARG A 178 -10.23 -0.62 -2.39
CA ARG A 178 -11.24 -1.57 -1.90
C ARG A 178 -12.44 -0.92 -1.20
N SER A 179 -12.41 0.40 -1.00
CA SER A 179 -13.50 1.15 -0.40
C SER A 179 -13.68 2.52 -1.07
N PRO A 180 -14.82 2.76 -1.75
CA PRO A 180 -15.17 4.09 -2.25
C PRO A 180 -15.21 5.15 -1.14
N PHE A 181 -15.58 4.77 0.08
CA PHE A 181 -15.57 5.68 1.23
C PHE A 181 -14.16 6.16 1.55
N PHE A 182 -13.20 5.23 1.75
CA PHE A 182 -11.82 5.61 2.05
C PHE A 182 -11.17 6.34 0.88
N ARG A 183 -11.46 5.93 -0.36
CA ARG A 183 -10.99 6.65 -1.55
C ARG A 183 -11.44 8.11 -1.55
N ASN A 184 -12.72 8.35 -1.35
CA ASN A 184 -13.28 9.71 -1.33
C ASN A 184 -12.75 10.53 -0.14
N LEU A 185 -12.53 9.89 1.02
CA LEU A 185 -11.94 10.50 2.20
C LEU A 185 -10.50 10.95 1.93
N LEU A 186 -9.66 10.06 1.39
CA LEU A 186 -8.26 10.35 1.07
C LEU A 186 -8.13 11.41 -0.04
N GLN A 187 -8.97 11.34 -1.07
CA GLN A 187 -9.04 12.38 -2.10
C GLN A 187 -9.44 13.75 -1.54
N ARG A 188 -10.30 13.79 -0.51
CA ARG A 188 -10.65 15.05 0.16
C ARG A 188 -9.43 15.63 0.88
N ARG A 189 -8.65 14.81 1.58
CA ARG A 189 -7.42 15.23 2.27
C ARG A 189 -6.34 15.76 1.32
N ILE A 190 -6.23 15.19 0.12
CA ILE A 190 -5.35 15.72 -0.92
C ILE A 190 -5.79 17.14 -1.31
N ARG A 191 -7.11 17.37 -1.51
CA ARG A 191 -7.64 18.70 -1.86
C ARG A 191 -7.49 19.73 -0.75
N THR A 192 -7.53 19.33 0.52
CA THR A 192 -7.35 20.23 1.67
C THR A 192 -5.88 20.49 2.00
N GLY A 193 -4.94 19.74 1.39
CA GLY A 193 -3.51 19.86 1.63
C GLY A 193 -3.01 19.11 2.88
N GLU A 194 -3.88 18.43 3.62
CA GLU A 194 -3.50 17.58 4.77
C GLU A 194 -2.50 16.50 4.35
N GLU A 195 -2.72 15.91 3.18
CA GLU A 195 -1.83 14.87 2.66
C GLU A 195 -0.40 15.40 2.43
N MET A 196 -0.25 16.63 1.92
CA MET A 196 1.04 17.27 1.71
C MET A 196 1.79 17.50 3.03
N THR A 197 1.06 17.85 4.10
CA THR A 197 1.65 17.99 5.44
C THR A 197 2.13 16.65 5.99
N GLU A 198 1.33 15.58 5.82
CA GLU A 198 1.70 14.22 6.22
C GLU A 198 2.94 13.72 5.45
N ARG A 199 3.06 14.03 4.14
CA ARG A 199 4.27 13.74 3.34
C ARG A 199 5.50 14.41 3.95
N THR A 200 5.37 15.70 4.25
CA THR A 200 6.47 16.54 4.76
C THR A 200 6.97 16.05 6.13
N LEU A 201 6.04 15.61 6.97
CA LEU A 201 6.32 15.11 8.32
C LEU A 201 6.65 13.61 8.36
N GLN A 202 6.51 12.89 7.24
CA GLN A 202 6.66 11.44 7.16
C GLN A 202 5.79 10.69 8.17
N THR A 203 4.58 11.21 8.43
CA THR A 203 3.62 10.62 9.37
C THR A 203 2.52 9.86 8.63
N PRO A 204 2.07 8.69 9.12
CA PRO A 204 0.95 7.98 8.54
C PRO A 204 -0.36 8.75 8.72
N THR A 205 -1.29 8.60 7.77
CA THR A 205 -2.62 9.21 7.87
C THR A 205 -3.43 8.51 8.96
N ARG A 206 -3.83 9.25 10.00
CA ARG A 206 -4.76 8.74 11.01
C ARG A 206 -6.20 8.90 10.55
N ILE A 207 -6.93 7.79 10.46
CA ILE A 207 -8.34 7.71 10.08
C ILE A 207 -9.12 7.21 11.29
N VAL A 208 -10.01 8.06 11.81
CA VAL A 208 -10.88 7.72 12.95
C VAL A 208 -12.13 7.02 12.43
N LEU A 209 -12.41 5.84 12.96
CA LEU A 209 -13.60 5.04 12.68
C LEU A 209 -14.56 5.14 13.86
N ASP A 210 -15.82 5.40 13.55
CA ASP A 210 -16.90 5.40 14.52
C ASP A 210 -17.31 3.96 14.85
N GLU A 211 -17.16 3.55 16.12
CA GLU A 211 -17.50 2.19 16.58
C GLU A 211 -19.00 1.86 16.48
N SER A 212 -19.87 2.88 16.44
CA SER A 212 -21.30 2.68 16.21
C SER A 212 -21.59 2.23 14.76
N ILE A 213 -20.71 2.57 13.81
CA ILE A 213 -20.83 2.23 12.40
C ILE A 213 -20.06 0.94 12.08
N ILE A 214 -18.80 0.88 12.52
CA ILE A 214 -17.93 -0.28 12.29
C ILE A 214 -17.34 -0.72 13.63
N PRO A 215 -17.95 -1.72 14.29
CA PRO A 215 -17.44 -2.19 15.57
C PRO A 215 -16.01 -2.69 15.45
N ARG A 216 -15.14 -2.29 16.39
CA ARG A 216 -13.70 -2.56 16.38
C ARG A 216 -13.35 -4.02 16.12
N LYS A 217 -14.10 -4.95 16.73
CA LYS A 217 -13.91 -6.40 16.57
C LYS A 217 -14.01 -6.91 15.12
N TYR A 218 -14.68 -6.18 14.22
CA TYR A 218 -14.82 -6.58 12.81
C TYR A 218 -13.77 -5.98 11.88
N VAL A 219 -13.04 -4.94 12.31
CA VAL A 219 -12.11 -4.23 11.41
C VAL A 219 -10.97 -5.12 10.94
N GLN A 220 -10.45 -5.99 11.80
CA GLN A 220 -9.40 -6.94 11.39
C GLN A 220 -9.86 -7.86 10.26
N VAL A 221 -11.09 -8.37 10.34
CA VAL A 221 -11.69 -9.25 9.31
C VAL A 221 -11.99 -8.46 8.03
N ILE A 222 -12.50 -7.24 8.16
CA ILE A 222 -12.74 -6.34 7.02
C ILE A 222 -11.42 -6.04 6.30
N LEU A 223 -10.36 -5.69 7.05
CA LEU A 223 -9.04 -5.46 6.50
C LEU A 223 -8.53 -6.72 5.81
N HIS A 224 -8.52 -7.88 6.47
CA HIS A 224 -8.10 -9.13 5.84
C HIS A 224 -8.79 -9.38 4.49
N CYS A 225 -10.11 -9.20 4.43
CA CYS A 225 -10.90 -9.31 3.19
C CYS A 225 -10.50 -8.27 2.13
N MET A 226 -10.13 -7.05 2.53
CA MET A 226 -9.60 -6.05 1.59
C MET A 226 -8.30 -6.51 0.93
N TYR A 227 -7.40 -7.21 1.63
CA TYR A 227 -6.12 -7.69 1.07
C TYR A 227 -6.21 -9.03 0.34
N THR A 228 -7.22 -9.87 0.63
CA THR A 228 -7.20 -11.28 0.19
C THR A 228 -8.45 -11.74 -0.57
N ASP A 229 -9.51 -10.93 -0.65
CA ASP A 229 -10.88 -11.38 -1.04
C ASP A 229 -11.47 -12.48 -0.12
N GLY A 230 -10.72 -12.93 0.90
CA GLY A 230 -11.09 -14.00 1.81
C GLY A 230 -11.69 -13.49 3.12
N VAL A 231 -12.71 -14.19 3.61
CA VAL A 231 -13.29 -13.96 4.94
C VAL A 231 -12.89 -15.14 5.83
N GLU A 232 -11.92 -14.91 6.72
CA GLU A 232 -11.63 -15.85 7.80
C GLU A 232 -12.51 -15.50 8.99
N LEU A 233 -13.63 -16.21 9.13
CA LEU A 233 -14.44 -16.20 10.34
C LEU A 233 -13.79 -17.21 11.30
N GLY A 234 -12.93 -16.71 12.18
CA GLY A 234 -12.41 -17.50 13.30
C GLY A 234 -13.50 -17.99 14.26
#